data_AF-A0A376L898-F1
#
_entry.id   AF-A0A376L898-F1
#
_cell.length_a   1.000
_cell.length_b   1.000
_cell.length_c   1.000
_cell.angle_alpha   90.00
_cell.angle_beta   90.00
_cell.angle_gamma   90.00
#
_symmetry.space_group_name_H-M   'P 1'
#
loop_
_entity.id
_entity.type
_entity.pdbx_description
1 polymer ?
#
loop_
_entity_poly.entity_id
_entity_poly.type
_entity_poly.pdbx_seq_one_letter_code
_entity_poly.pdbx_strand_id
1 'polypeptide(L)'
;MHVADAFRAVLLDEKIDPALAAEILTLPSVNEMAELFDIIDPIAIAEVREALTRTLATELADELLAIYNANYQSEYRVEHEDIAKRTLRNACLRFLAFGETHLADVLVSKQFHEANNMTDALAALSAAVAAQLPCRDALMQEYDDKWHLDGLVDG
;
A
#
# COMPACT_ATOMS: atom_id res chain seq x y z
N MET A 1 -3.41 -10.44 23.72
CA MET A 1 -3.49 -9.09 23.12
C MET A 1 -2.84 -9.23 21.77
N HIS A 2 -3.63 -9.43 20.72
CA HIS A 2 -3.08 -9.74 19.40
C HIS A 2 -2.63 -8.43 18.75
N VAL A 3 -1.43 -8.40 18.17
CA VAL A 3 -0.88 -7.21 17.49
C VAL A 3 -1.87 -6.70 16.44
N ALA A 4 -2.56 -7.60 15.75
CA ALA A 4 -3.62 -7.29 14.79
C ALA A 4 -4.77 -6.46 15.38
N ASP A 5 -5.16 -6.69 16.65
CA ASP A 5 -6.26 -5.93 17.29
C ASP A 5 -5.90 -4.45 17.45
N ALA A 6 -4.63 -4.13 17.68
CA ALA A 6 -4.17 -2.75 17.78
C ALA A 6 -4.26 -2.03 16.43
N PHE A 7 -3.84 -2.68 15.34
CA PHE A 7 -4.01 -2.17 13.98
C PHE A 7 -5.49 -2.05 13.59
N ARG A 8 -6.33 -3.02 14.01
CA ARG A 8 -7.79 -2.95 13.80
C ARG A 8 -8.40 -1.75 14.52
N ALA A 9 -8.00 -1.49 15.77
CA ALA A 9 -8.48 -0.34 16.52
C ALA A 9 -8.13 0.99 15.83
N VAL A 10 -6.93 1.09 15.24
CA VAL A 10 -6.50 2.27 14.47
C VAL A 10 -7.31 2.42 13.19
N LEU A 11 -7.56 1.33 12.46
CA LEU A 11 -8.38 1.37 11.24
C LEU A 11 -9.83 1.79 11.51
N LEU A 12 -10.39 1.41 12.67
CA LEU A 12 -11.79 1.66 13.03
C LEU A 12 -12.00 2.93 13.85
N ASP A 13 -10.94 3.66 14.21
CA ASP A 13 -11.07 4.91 14.96
C ASP A 13 -11.39 6.08 14.02
N GLU A 14 -12.64 6.51 13.98
CA GLU A 14 -13.08 7.65 13.16
C GLU A 14 -12.50 9.01 13.63
N LYS A 15 -11.89 9.08 14.82
CA LYS A 15 -11.36 10.32 15.39
C LYS A 15 -9.87 10.51 15.12
N ILE A 16 -9.18 9.46 14.70
CA ILE A 16 -7.76 9.56 14.39
C ILE A 16 -7.56 10.36 13.11
N ASP A 17 -6.50 11.16 13.06
CA ASP A 17 -6.09 11.82 11.82
C ASP A 17 -5.74 10.74 10.77
N PRO A 18 -6.32 10.78 9.55
CA PRO A 18 -5.98 9.84 8.49
C PRO A 18 -4.49 9.79 8.17
N ALA A 19 -3.77 10.91 8.31
CA ALA A 19 -2.32 10.94 8.13
C ALA A 19 -1.62 10.10 9.21
N LEU A 20 -2.05 10.24 10.47
CA LEU A 20 -1.51 9.44 11.57
C LEU A 20 -1.85 7.96 11.42
N ALA A 21 -3.08 7.63 11.03
CA ALA A 21 -3.46 6.24 10.75
C ALA A 21 -2.60 5.64 9.63
N ALA A 22 -2.32 6.40 8.56
CA ALA A 22 -1.50 5.95 7.45
C ALA A 22 -0.04 5.68 7.87
N GLU A 23 0.54 6.52 8.71
CA GLU A 23 1.87 6.31 9.27
C GLU A 23 1.91 5.08 10.19
N ILE A 24 0.91 4.90 11.07
CA ILE A 24 0.81 3.71 11.92
C ILE A 24 0.69 2.43 11.08
N LEU A 25 -0.08 2.48 9.99
CA LEU A 25 -0.25 1.36 9.06
C LEU A 25 0.97 1.15 8.14
N THR A 26 1.92 2.07 8.12
CA THR A 26 3.14 1.92 7.33
C THR A 26 4.17 1.14 8.14
N LEU A 27 4.33 -0.14 7.80
CA LEU A 27 5.35 -0.97 8.43
C LEU A 27 6.75 -0.40 8.18
N PRO A 28 7.66 -0.49 9.18
CA PRO A 28 9.04 -0.04 9.02
C PRO A 28 9.70 -0.65 7.78
N SER A 29 10.57 0.13 7.15
CA SER A 29 11.40 -0.34 6.06
C SER A 29 12.41 -1.39 6.53
N VAL A 30 12.96 -2.17 5.60
CA VAL A 30 14.01 -3.16 5.91
C VAL A 30 15.24 -2.51 6.56
N ASN A 31 15.53 -1.25 6.23
CA ASN A 31 16.64 -0.49 6.83
C ASN A 31 16.34 -0.10 8.28
N GLU A 32 15.14 0.42 8.55
CA GLU A 32 14.70 0.74 9.91
C GLU A 32 14.64 -0.52 10.79
N MET A 33 14.18 -1.64 10.24
CA MET A 33 14.20 -2.92 10.94
C MET A 33 15.63 -3.41 11.20
N ALA A 34 16.55 -3.22 10.24
CA ALA A 34 17.95 -3.62 10.40
C ALA A 34 18.66 -2.87 11.53
N GLU A 35 18.33 -1.60 11.76
CA GLU A 35 18.88 -0.81 12.89
C GLU A 35 18.48 -1.37 14.27
N LEU A 36 17.46 -2.23 14.35
CA LEU A 36 17.04 -2.88 15.60
C LEU A 36 17.89 -4.10 15.97
N PHE A 37 18.78 -4.56 15.08
CA PHE A 37 19.59 -5.76 15.26
C PHE A 37 21.09 -5.47 15.23
N ASP A 38 21.83 -6.04 16.17
CA ASP A 38 23.30 -5.95 16.19
C ASP A 38 23.96 -6.71 15.02
N ILE A 39 23.33 -7.80 14.56
CA ILE A 39 23.75 -8.58 13.39
C ILE A 39 22.60 -8.59 12.39
N ILE A 40 22.81 -7.98 11.24
CA ILE A 40 21.78 -7.78 10.22
C ILE A 40 21.71 -9.01 9.32
N ASP A 41 20.57 -9.69 9.32
CA ASP A 41 20.19 -10.66 8.29
C ASP A 41 19.14 -10.02 7.35
N PRO A 42 19.55 -9.52 6.17
CA PRO A 42 18.64 -8.80 5.28
C PRO A 42 17.55 -9.70 4.68
N ILE A 43 17.82 -11.00 4.54
CA ILE A 43 16.86 -11.97 3.99
C ILE A 43 15.77 -12.21 5.03
N ALA A 44 16.17 -12.54 6.26
CA ALA A 44 15.22 -12.78 7.35
C ALA A 44 14.34 -11.55 7.63
N ILE A 45 14.92 -10.33 7.61
CA ILE A 45 14.15 -9.09 7.80
C ILE A 45 13.11 -8.89 6.69
N ALA A 46 13.50 -9.10 5.43
CA ALA A 46 12.59 -8.97 4.31
C ALA A 46 11.45 -10.01 4.37
N GLU A 47 11.78 -11.26 4.66
CA GLU A 47 10.80 -12.35 4.81
C GLU A 47 9.84 -12.10 5.98
N VAL A 48 10.33 -11.67 7.14
CA VAL A 48 9.50 -11.35 8.30
C VAL A 48 8.58 -10.16 8.01
N ARG A 49 9.08 -9.14 7.33
CA ARG A 49 8.27 -7.98 6.93
C ARG A 49 7.15 -8.39 5.99
N GLU A 50 7.43 -9.23 4.99
CA GLU A 50 6.41 -9.75 4.08
C GLU A 50 5.40 -10.64 4.83
N ALA A 51 5.87 -11.56 5.68
CA ALA A 51 5.01 -12.44 6.46
C ALA A 51 4.08 -11.65 7.40
N LEU A 52 4.59 -10.59 8.04
CA LEU A 52 3.78 -9.69 8.87
C LEU A 52 2.73 -8.96 8.03
N THR A 53 3.12 -8.46 6.85
CA THR A 53 2.21 -7.81 5.91
C THR A 53 1.07 -8.75 5.49
N ARG A 54 1.39 -9.98 5.10
CA ARG A 54 0.41 -11.02 4.72
C ARG A 54 -0.52 -11.40 5.87
N THR A 55 0.02 -11.50 7.08
CA THR A 55 -0.76 -11.83 8.28
C THR A 55 -1.77 -10.74 8.58
N LEU A 56 -1.34 -9.47 8.58
CA LEU A 56 -2.24 -8.32 8.79
C LEU A 56 -3.26 -8.19 7.66
N ALA A 57 -2.84 -8.41 6.40
CA ALA A 57 -3.73 -8.40 5.25
C ALA A 57 -4.85 -9.45 5.36
N THR A 58 -4.55 -10.62 5.91
CA THR A 58 -5.52 -11.71 6.09
C THR A 58 -6.48 -11.42 7.24
N GLU A 59 -5.94 -11.02 8.40
CA GLU A 59 -6.75 -10.78 9.61
C GLU A 59 -7.63 -9.53 9.52
N LEU A 60 -7.18 -8.51 8.76
CA LEU A 60 -7.83 -7.20 8.64
C LEU A 60 -8.46 -6.99 7.25
N ALA A 61 -8.66 -8.04 6.47
CA ALA A 61 -9.08 -7.94 5.07
C ALA A 61 -10.37 -7.09 4.89
N ASP A 62 -11.37 -7.35 5.72
CA ASP A 62 -12.67 -6.67 5.66
C ASP A 62 -12.54 -5.18 6.02
N GLU A 63 -11.82 -4.87 7.11
CA GLU A 63 -11.59 -3.49 7.54
C GLU A 63 -10.74 -2.70 6.54
N LEU A 64 -9.65 -3.30 6.05
CA LEU A 64 -8.78 -2.69 5.05
C LEU A 64 -9.56 -2.34 3.79
N LEU A 65 -10.45 -3.23 3.33
CA LEU A 65 -11.28 -2.98 2.16
C LEU A 65 -12.33 -1.87 2.44
N ALA A 66 -12.92 -1.85 3.63
CA ALA A 66 -13.86 -0.81 4.02
C ALA A 66 -13.20 0.58 4.04
N ILE A 67 -12.04 0.70 4.68
CA ILE A 67 -11.28 1.96 4.77
C ILE A 67 -10.72 2.38 3.41
N TYR A 68 -10.26 1.43 2.60
CA TYR A 68 -9.85 1.69 1.22
C TYR A 68 -10.97 2.34 0.40
N ASN A 69 -12.18 1.80 0.47
CA ASN A 69 -13.34 2.32 -0.25
C ASN A 69 -13.84 3.66 0.34
N ALA A 70 -13.84 3.80 1.67
CA ALA A 70 -14.27 5.01 2.36
C ALA A 70 -13.41 6.25 2.05
N ASN A 71 -12.12 6.03 1.73
CA ASN A 71 -11.17 7.08 1.38
C ASN A 71 -11.00 7.30 -0.12
N TYR A 72 -11.92 6.79 -0.96
CA TYR A 72 -11.93 7.10 -2.39
C TYR A 72 -12.19 8.60 -2.64
N GLN A 73 -11.45 9.18 -3.58
CA GLN A 73 -11.56 10.57 -3.97
C GLN A 73 -11.69 10.67 -5.49
N SER A 74 -12.78 11.27 -5.97
CA SER A 74 -13.00 11.48 -7.40
C SER A 74 -12.19 12.64 -7.98
N GLU A 75 -11.94 13.66 -7.16
CA GLU A 75 -11.15 14.83 -7.55
C GLU A 75 -9.75 14.76 -6.93
N TYR A 76 -8.73 15.00 -7.75
CA TYR A 76 -7.36 15.11 -7.29
C TYR A 76 -7.07 16.54 -6.84
N ARG A 77 -6.78 16.71 -5.55
CA ARG A 77 -6.33 17.99 -4.98
C ARG A 77 -5.01 17.79 -4.23
N VAL A 78 -4.21 18.86 -4.22
CA VAL A 78 -2.96 18.96 -3.45
C VAL A 78 -3.25 19.74 -2.17
N GLU A 79 -4.21 19.23 -1.40
CA GLU A 79 -4.61 19.75 -0.09
C GLU A 79 -4.25 18.73 0.98
N HIS A 80 -3.91 19.19 2.19
CA HIS A 80 -3.40 18.31 3.24
C HIS A 80 -4.38 17.19 3.60
N GLU A 81 -5.69 17.48 3.67
CA GLU A 81 -6.73 16.48 3.95
C GLU A 81 -6.83 15.44 2.84
N ASP A 82 -6.79 15.88 1.58
CA ASP A 82 -6.83 14.99 0.42
C ASP A 82 -5.58 14.11 0.34
N ILE A 83 -4.41 14.67 0.65
CA ILE A 83 -3.16 13.91 0.74
C ILE A 83 -3.28 12.85 1.85
N ALA A 84 -3.77 13.21 3.03
CA ALA A 84 -3.91 12.29 4.16
C ALA A 84 -4.83 11.10 3.82
N LYS A 85 -6.00 11.37 3.23
CA LYS A 85 -6.93 10.32 2.79
C LYS A 85 -6.32 9.41 1.72
N ARG A 86 -5.63 10.00 0.75
CA ARG A 86 -4.93 9.25 -0.30
C ARG A 86 -3.81 8.38 0.27
N THR A 87 -3.01 8.89 1.20
CA THR A 87 -1.96 8.13 1.88
C THR A 87 -2.55 6.95 2.65
N LEU A 88 -3.66 7.16 3.39
CA LEU A 88 -4.36 6.09 4.10
C LEU A 88 -4.92 5.03 3.16
N ARG A 89 -5.59 5.45 2.07
CA ARG A 89 -6.10 4.55 1.04
C ARG A 89 -4.99 3.70 0.44
N ASN A 90 -3.85 4.32 0.10
CA ASN A 90 -2.71 3.62 -0.49
C ASN A 90 -1.99 2.72 0.53
N ALA A 91 -1.97 3.09 1.82
CA ALA A 91 -1.51 2.19 2.88
C ALA A 91 -2.39 0.93 2.98
N CYS A 92 -3.72 1.08 2.89
CA CYS A 92 -4.64 -0.06 2.87
C CYS A 92 -4.43 -0.94 1.62
N LEU A 93 -4.24 -0.34 0.44
CA LEU A 93 -3.97 -1.07 -0.80
C LEU A 93 -2.72 -1.95 -0.69
N ARG A 94 -1.67 -1.47 -0.02
CA ARG A 94 -0.44 -2.26 0.18
C ARG A 94 -0.74 -3.57 0.89
N PHE A 95 -1.59 -3.59 1.92
CA PHE A 95 -1.99 -4.83 2.57
C PHE A 95 -2.94 -5.65 1.69
N LEU A 96 -3.95 -5.02 1.07
CA LEU A 96 -4.92 -5.72 0.21
C LEU A 96 -4.24 -6.45 -0.95
N ALA A 97 -3.11 -5.95 -1.47
CA ALA A 97 -2.33 -6.61 -2.50
C ALA A 97 -1.74 -7.97 -2.04
N PHE A 98 -1.49 -8.15 -0.75
CA PHE A 98 -1.01 -9.41 -0.16
C PHE A 98 -2.15 -10.33 0.32
N GLY A 99 -3.41 -9.95 0.09
CA GLY A 99 -4.59 -10.75 0.40
C GLY A 99 -4.85 -11.86 -0.61
N GLU A 100 -6.14 -12.10 -0.91
CA GLU A 100 -6.55 -13.09 -1.91
C GLU A 100 -6.13 -12.62 -3.32
N THR A 101 -5.41 -13.48 -4.05
CA THR A 101 -4.74 -13.11 -5.31
C THR A 101 -5.69 -12.53 -6.36
N HIS A 102 -6.87 -13.11 -6.56
CA HIS A 102 -7.80 -12.62 -7.57
C HIS A 102 -8.38 -11.25 -7.20
N LEU A 103 -8.79 -11.07 -5.94
CA LEU A 103 -9.26 -9.78 -5.43
C LEU A 103 -8.16 -8.70 -5.51
N ALA A 104 -6.94 -9.06 -5.08
CA ALA A 104 -5.77 -8.18 -5.13
C ALA A 104 -5.47 -7.71 -6.55
N ASP A 105 -5.44 -8.65 -7.52
CA ASP A 105 -5.17 -8.36 -8.92
C ASP A 105 -6.20 -7.39 -9.52
N VAL A 106 -7.49 -7.62 -9.24
CA VAL A 106 -8.58 -6.75 -9.69
C VAL A 106 -8.49 -5.37 -9.06
N LEU A 107 -8.26 -5.26 -7.75
CA LEU A 107 -8.20 -3.97 -7.06
C LEU A 107 -7.00 -3.13 -7.51
N VAL A 108 -5.83 -3.74 -7.59
CA VAL A 108 -4.59 -3.07 -7.98
C VAL A 108 -4.65 -2.63 -9.44
N SER A 109 -5.07 -3.53 -10.34
CA SER A 109 -5.26 -3.20 -11.75
C SER A 109 -6.28 -2.08 -11.93
N LYS A 110 -7.44 -2.16 -11.26
CA LYS A 110 -8.46 -1.11 -11.31
C LYS A 110 -7.92 0.25 -10.86
N GLN A 111 -7.21 0.29 -9.74
CA GLN A 111 -6.65 1.55 -9.25
C GLN A 111 -5.63 2.15 -10.24
N PHE A 112 -4.78 1.32 -10.85
CA PHE A 112 -3.81 1.81 -11.84
C PHE A 112 -4.50 2.44 -13.05
N HIS A 113 -5.51 1.78 -13.62
CA HIS A 113 -6.22 2.25 -14.82
C HIS A 113 -7.14 3.45 -14.54
N GLU A 114 -7.78 3.50 -13.37
CA GLU A 114 -8.68 4.60 -12.99
C GLU A 114 -7.94 5.78 -12.35
N ALA A 115 -6.65 5.63 -12.01
CA ALA A 115 -5.87 6.70 -11.39
C ALA A 115 -5.78 7.93 -12.30
N ASN A 116 -6.24 9.06 -11.76
CA ASN A 116 -6.12 10.38 -12.40
C ASN A 116 -4.84 11.14 -11.98
N ASN A 117 -3.98 10.52 -11.16
CA ASN A 117 -2.76 11.11 -10.62
C ASN A 117 -1.66 10.06 -10.47
N MET A 118 -0.40 10.53 -10.45
CA MET A 118 0.77 9.66 -10.38
C MET A 118 0.91 8.95 -9.03
N THR A 119 0.46 9.56 -7.93
CA THR A 119 0.55 8.96 -6.58
C THR A 119 -0.23 7.65 -6.51
N ASP A 120 -1.46 7.62 -7.04
CA ASP A 120 -2.30 6.43 -7.00
C ASP A 120 -1.85 5.36 -8.00
N ALA A 121 -1.41 5.78 -9.20
CA ALA A 121 -0.86 4.87 -10.21
C ALA A 121 0.42 4.19 -9.72
N LEU A 122 1.35 4.96 -9.14
CA LEU A 122 2.61 4.43 -8.61
C LEU A 122 2.37 3.55 -7.39
N ALA A 123 1.41 3.90 -6.52
CA ALA A 123 1.03 3.06 -5.38
C ALA A 123 0.48 1.70 -5.84
N ALA A 124 -0.38 1.67 -6.85
CA ALA A 124 -0.89 0.44 -7.44
C ALA A 124 0.23 -0.39 -8.09
N LEU A 125 1.07 0.22 -8.92
CA LEU A 125 2.20 -0.46 -9.54
C LEU A 125 3.16 -1.06 -8.51
N SER A 126 3.52 -0.27 -7.49
CA SER A 126 4.38 -0.72 -6.40
C SER A 126 3.77 -1.90 -5.64
N ALA A 127 2.46 -1.89 -5.43
CA ALA A 127 1.75 -2.98 -4.78
C ALA A 127 1.73 -4.25 -5.66
N ALA A 128 1.51 -4.12 -6.97
CA ALA A 128 1.59 -5.24 -7.91
C ALA A 128 2.99 -5.89 -7.93
N VAL A 129 4.04 -5.06 -7.93
CA VAL A 129 5.43 -5.54 -7.89
C VAL A 129 5.72 -6.24 -6.56
N ALA A 130 5.36 -5.63 -5.43
CA ALA A 130 5.62 -6.16 -4.10
C ALA A 130 4.91 -7.50 -3.86
N ALA A 131 3.65 -7.62 -4.26
CA ALA A 131 2.87 -8.85 -4.09
C ALA A 131 3.04 -9.86 -5.24
N GLN A 132 3.83 -9.52 -6.27
CA GLN A 132 4.05 -10.35 -7.47
C GLN A 132 2.75 -10.75 -8.16
N LEU A 133 1.83 -9.78 -8.31
CA LEU A 133 0.50 -10.01 -8.89
C LEU A 133 0.58 -10.32 -10.39
N PRO A 134 -0.37 -11.09 -10.94
CA PRO A 134 -0.45 -11.38 -12.37
C PRO A 134 -0.45 -10.13 -13.27
N CYS A 135 -1.10 -9.05 -12.85
CA CYS A 135 -1.14 -7.79 -13.59
C CYS A 135 0.20 -7.05 -13.66
N ARG A 136 1.18 -7.37 -12.79
CA ARG A 136 2.44 -6.63 -12.65
C ARG A 136 3.11 -6.33 -13.99
N ASP A 137 3.35 -7.35 -14.81
CA ASP A 137 4.13 -7.19 -16.04
C ASP A 137 3.41 -6.33 -17.07
N ALA A 138 2.08 -6.45 -17.14
CA ALA A 138 1.24 -5.59 -17.98
C ALA A 138 1.28 -4.13 -17.50
N LEU A 139 1.09 -3.90 -16.19
CA LEU A 139 1.11 -2.56 -15.62
C LEU A 139 2.49 -1.90 -15.72
N MET A 140 3.58 -2.65 -15.57
CA MET A 140 4.94 -2.15 -15.75
C MET A 140 5.19 -1.73 -17.20
N GLN A 141 4.78 -2.54 -18.17
CA GLN A 141 4.92 -2.19 -19.59
C GLN A 141 4.09 -0.96 -19.95
N GLU A 142 2.84 -0.88 -19.46
CA GLU A 142 1.98 0.29 -19.70
C GLU A 142 2.53 1.55 -19.04
N TYR A 143 3.12 1.43 -17.85
CA TYR A 143 3.78 2.54 -17.19
C TYR A 143 5.00 3.00 -17.98
N ASP A 144 5.85 2.07 -18.41
CA ASP A 144 7.02 2.36 -19.25
C ASP A 144 6.60 3.07 -20.54
N ASP A 145 5.69 2.49 -21.32
CA ASP A 145 5.19 3.06 -22.59
C ASP A 145 4.59 4.48 -22.42
N LYS A 146 3.96 4.75 -21.27
CA LYS A 146 3.29 6.02 -20.98
C LYS A 146 4.26 7.09 -20.44
N TRP A 147 5.29 6.69 -19.71
CA TRP A 147 6.19 7.60 -18.98
C TRP A 147 7.63 7.62 -19.50
N HIS A 148 8.00 6.81 -20.49
CA HIS A 148 9.33 6.79 -21.11
C HIS A 148 9.76 8.15 -21.70
N LEU A 149 8.80 9.03 -21.98
CA LEU A 149 9.02 10.40 -22.49
C LEU A 149 9.15 11.46 -21.40
N ASP A 150 8.85 11.14 -20.13
CA ASP A 150 8.91 12.05 -19.00
C ASP A 150 10.16 11.71 -18.15
N GLY A 151 11.34 12.15 -18.64
CA GLY A 151 12.67 11.76 -18.17
C GLY A 151 13.07 12.14 -16.73
N LEU A 152 12.11 12.42 -15.86
CA LEU A 152 12.28 12.52 -14.40
C LEU A 152 12.08 11.18 -13.68
N VAL A 153 11.56 10.16 -14.37
CA VAL A 153 11.28 8.83 -13.78
C VAL A 153 12.52 7.92 -13.76
N ASP A 154 13.56 8.23 -14.55
CA ASP A 154 14.82 7.47 -14.64
C ASP A 154 16.04 8.19 -14.01
N GLY A 155 15.81 9.19 -13.14
CA GLY A 155 16.86 10.03 -12.54
C GLY A 155 17.31 9.61 -11.14
#